data_AF-A0A821MS76-F1
#
_entry.id   AF-A0A821MS76-F1
#
_cell.length_a   1.000
_cell.length_b   1.000
_cell.length_c   1.000
_cell.angle_alpha   90.00
_cell.angle_beta   90.00
_cell.angle_gamma   90.00
#
_symmetry.space_group_name_H-M   'P 1'
#
loop_
_entity.id
_entity.type
_entity.pdbx_description
1 polymer ?
#
loop_
_entity_poly.entity_id
_entity_poly.type
_entity_poly.pdbx_seq_one_letter_code
_entity_poly.pdbx_strand_id
1 'polypeptide(L)'
;MNFVLEKDKRIKYHQDMTRCIFRIFKTTKSDEGEYTCQIDDDRGVKTSGYLYVEEPQWRFETKLPLTLEGDENDKIELECSVQDEDAE
;
A
#
# COMPACT_ATOMS: atom_id res chain seq x y z
N MET A 1 10.30 -8.71 22.78
CA MET A 1 10.65 -8.50 21.35
C MET A 1 10.82 -7.01 21.10
N ASN A 2 12.03 -6.54 20.73
CA ASN A 2 12.29 -5.11 20.47
C ASN A 2 12.23 -4.83 18.97
N PHE A 3 11.08 -4.34 18.51
CA PHE A 3 10.97 -3.69 17.21
C PHE A 3 10.89 -2.19 17.46
N VAL A 4 11.94 -1.44 17.12
CA VAL A 4 11.84 0.02 16.95
C VAL A 4 11.17 0.26 15.59
N LEU A 5 9.88 -0.08 15.51
CA LEU A 5 9.00 0.47 14.48
C LEU A 5 8.63 1.85 14.99
N GLU A 6 9.36 2.89 14.56
CA GLU A 6 8.86 4.25 14.71
C GLU A 6 7.44 4.26 14.16
N LYS A 7 6.47 4.48 15.05
CA LYS A 7 5.00 4.44 14.87
C LYS A 7 4.52 4.66 13.43
N ASP A 8 4.67 3.66 12.57
CA ASP A 8 4.13 3.73 11.23
C ASP A 8 2.62 3.55 11.36
N LYS A 9 1.90 4.64 11.16
CA LYS A 9 0.43 4.67 11.29
C LYS A 9 -0.24 3.73 10.31
N ARG A 10 0.44 3.38 9.21
CA ARG A 10 0.01 2.43 8.18
C ARG A 10 0.08 0.99 8.66
N ILE A 11 0.90 0.68 9.66
CA ILE A 11 1.09 -0.69 10.13
C ILE A 11 0.15 -0.96 11.29
N LYS A 12 -0.56 -2.09 11.24
CA LYS A 12 -1.41 -2.61 12.31
C LYS A 12 -1.11 -4.08 12.55
N TYR A 13 -1.10 -4.46 13.82
CA TYR A 13 -0.92 -5.82 14.27
C TYR A 13 -2.14 -6.24 15.11
N HIS A 14 -2.62 -7.47 14.89
CA HIS A 14 -3.66 -8.07 15.70
C HIS A 14 -3.30 -9.52 15.97
N GLN A 15 -3.25 -9.90 17.24
CA GLN A 15 -3.04 -11.28 17.68
C GLN A 15 -4.21 -11.72 18.54
N ASP A 16 -4.69 -12.94 18.27
CA ASP A 16 -5.62 -13.66 19.12
C ASP A 16 -5.01 -15.00 19.54
N MET A 17 -5.81 -15.91 20.12
CA MET A 17 -5.32 -17.17 20.68
C MET A 17 -4.56 -18.05 19.68
N THR A 18 -4.87 -17.99 18.38
CA THR A 18 -4.28 -18.87 17.38
C THR A 18 -3.83 -18.17 16.11
N ARG A 19 -4.08 -16.86 15.99
CA ARG A 19 -3.79 -16.09 14.77
C ARG A 19 -3.00 -14.86 15.07
N CYS A 20 -2.10 -14.55 14.15
CA CYS A 20 -1.33 -13.33 14.09
C CYS A 20 -1.61 -12.69 12.73
N ILE A 21 -2.09 -11.45 12.73
CA ILE A 21 -2.42 -10.70 11.52
C ILE A 21 -1.60 -9.42 11.51
N PHE A 22 -0.77 -9.30 10.49
CA PHE A 22 0.01 -8.11 10.18
C PHE A 22 -0.60 -7.42 8.95
N ARG A 23 -0.92 -6.13 9.07
CA ARG A 23 -1.53 -5.33 7.99
C ARG A 23 -0.72 -4.07 7.74
N ILE A 24 -0.43 -3.79 6.48
CA ILE A 24 0.14 -2.52 6.02
C ILE A 24 -0.92 -1.81 5.17
N PHE A 25 -1.32 -0.60 5.56
CA PHE A 25 -2.27 0.24 4.83
C PHE A 25 -1.50 1.21 3.93
N LYS A 26 -1.73 1.18 2.60
CA LYS A 26 -1.00 1.97 1.61
C LYS A 26 0.48 1.60 1.56
N THR A 27 0.79 0.43 1.02
CA THR A 27 2.17 -0.05 0.85
C THR A 27 2.99 0.88 -0.04
N THR A 28 4.27 0.99 0.25
CA THR A 28 5.28 1.67 -0.57
C THR A 28 6.41 0.69 -0.87
N LYS A 29 7.30 1.03 -1.81
CA LYS A 29 8.44 0.18 -2.16
C LYS A 29 9.32 -0.15 -0.95
N SER A 30 9.40 0.74 0.04
CA SER A 30 10.14 0.52 1.28
C SER A 30 9.56 -0.56 2.19
N ASP A 31 8.31 -1.00 1.95
CA ASP A 31 7.69 -2.10 2.70
C ASP A 31 8.05 -3.48 2.11
N GLU A 32 8.68 -3.55 0.94
CA GLU A 32 9.16 -4.79 0.33
C GLU A 32 10.23 -5.46 1.20
N GLY A 33 10.11 -6.78 1.40
CA GLY A 33 11.07 -7.54 2.19
C GLY A 33 10.51 -8.82 2.79
N GLU A 34 11.35 -9.51 3.56
CA GLU A 34 10.97 -10.72 4.28
C GLU A 34 10.31 -10.39 5.63
N TYR A 35 9.13 -10.96 5.85
CA TYR A 35 8.40 -10.88 7.11
C TYR A 35 8.39 -12.25 7.78
N THR A 36 8.76 -12.29 9.05
CA THR A 36 8.80 -13.51 9.86
C THR A 36 7.75 -13.46 10.96
N CYS A 37 6.93 -14.50 11.07
CA CYS A 37 6.09 -14.76 12.23
C CYS A 37 6.75 -15.85 13.08
N GLN A 38 7.02 -15.55 14.34
CA GLN A 38 7.65 -16.47 15.28
C GLN A 38 6.74 -16.71 16.49
N ILE A 39 6.65 -17.97 16.92
CA ILE A 39 6.03 -18.35 18.18
C ILE A 39 7.02 -18.00 19.29
N ASP A 40 6.57 -17.22 20.28
CA ASP A 40 7.37 -16.85 21.45
C ASP A 40 7.42 -18.03 22.44
N ASP A 41 8.11 -19.09 22.05
CA ASP A 41 8.41 -20.25 22.89
C ASP A 41 9.89 -20.66 22.78
N ASP A 42 10.33 -21.51 23.70
CA ASP A 42 11.73 -21.99 23.76
C ASP A 42 12.15 -22.83 22.52
N ARG A 43 11.19 -23.20 21.65
CA ARG A 43 11.43 -24.02 20.47
C ARG A 43 11.73 -23.18 19.23
N GLY A 44 11.48 -21.87 19.28
CA GLY A 44 11.86 -20.94 18.20
C GLY A 44 11.17 -21.22 16.87
N VAL A 45 9.97 -21.83 16.90
CA VAL A 45 9.22 -22.17 15.69
C VAL A 45 8.81 -20.89 14.96
N LYS A 46 9.16 -20.79 13.68
CA LYS A 46 8.86 -19.62 12.85
C LYS A 46 8.48 -19.99 11.43
N THR A 47 7.78 -19.07 10.77
CA THR A 47 7.49 -19.09 9.34
C THR A 47 7.79 -17.72 8.75
N SER A 48 8.20 -17.70 7.48
CA SER A 48 8.56 -16.46 6.77
C SER A 48 7.85 -16.39 5.42
N GLY A 49 7.64 -15.16 4.94
CA GLY A 49 7.19 -14.89 3.59
C GLY A 49 7.82 -13.60 3.07
N TYR A 50 8.06 -13.52 1.77
CA TYR A 50 8.56 -12.32 1.12
C TYR A 50 7.40 -11.51 0.53
N LEU A 51 7.31 -10.23 0.91
CA LEU A 51 6.37 -9.28 0.32
C LEU A 51 7.08 -8.54 -0.81
N TYR A 52 6.58 -8.70 -2.04
CA TYR A 52 6.97 -7.88 -3.18
C TYR A 52 6.03 -6.69 -3.30
N VAL A 53 6.59 -5.49 -3.51
CA VAL A 53 5.82 -4.26 -3.78
C VAL A 53 6.35 -3.65 -5.06
N GLU A 54 5.51 -3.59 -6.08
CA GLU A 54 5.87 -2.95 -7.35
C GLU A 54 5.33 -1.52 -7.39
N GLU A 55 6.16 -0.58 -7.82
CA GLU A 55 5.69 0.76 -8.14
C GLU A 55 5.02 0.74 -9.51
N PRO A 56 3.83 1.36 -9.66
CA PRO A 56 3.24 1.49 -10.97
C PRO A 56 4.21 2.28 -11.86
N GLN A 57 4.46 1.75 -13.06
CA GLN A 57 5.38 2.35 -14.03
C GLN A 57 4.97 3.78 -14.37
N TRP A 58 3.65 3.99 -14.47
CA TRP A 58 3.07 5.26 -14.82
C TRP A 58 2.24 5.83 -13.68
N ARG A 59 2.31 7.15 -13.54
CA ARG A 59 1.46 7.91 -12.63
C ARG A 59 0.75 8.99 -13.43
N PHE A 60 -0.52 9.21 -13.12
CA PHE A 60 -1.23 10.39 -13.58
C PHE A 60 -0.58 11.62 -12.97
N GLU A 61 -0.09 12.50 -13.82
CA GLU A 61 0.34 13.83 -13.44
C GLU A 61 -0.89 14.69 -13.13
N THR A 62 -1.87 14.71 -14.03
CA THR A 62 -3.18 15.33 -13.81
C THR A 62 -4.26 14.26 -13.73
N LYS A 63 -5.04 14.27 -12.65
CA LYS A 63 -6.16 13.35 -12.46
C LYS A 63 -7.47 14.04 -12.80
N LEU A 64 -8.42 13.27 -13.32
CA LEU A 64 -9.79 13.74 -13.49
C LEU A 64 -10.38 14.18 -12.15
N PRO A 65 -11.23 15.22 -12.14
CA PRO A 65 -12.00 15.59 -10.97
C PRO A 65 -12.95 14.45 -10.59
N LEU A 66 -13.18 14.27 -9.28
CA LEU A 66 -14.13 13.26 -8.78
C LEU A 66 -15.57 13.54 -9.23
N THR A 67 -15.90 14.82 -9.37
CA THR A 67 -17.21 15.28 -9.82
C THR A 67 -16.99 16.53 -10.65
N LEU A 68 -17.64 16.59 -11.80
CA LEU A 68 -17.71 17.76 -12.65
C LEU A 68 -19.19 17.97 -12.97
N GLU A 69 -19.72 19.10 -12.51
CA GLU A 69 -21.11 19.50 -12.73
C GLU A 69 -21.15 20.51 -13.87
N GLY A 70 -22.20 20.44 -14.69
CA GLY A 70 -22.44 21.34 -15.80
C GLY A 70 -23.92 21.42 -16.12
N ASP A 71 -24.35 22.58 -16.60
CA ASP A 71 -25.72 22.85 -16.99
C ASP A 71 -25.97 22.51 -18.46
N GLU A 72 -27.24 22.49 -18.87
CA GLU A 72 -27.60 22.26 -20.27
C GLU A 72 -26.99 23.35 -21.16
N ASN A 73 -26.29 22.91 -22.22
CA ASN A 73 -25.50 23.72 -23.17
C ASN A 73 -24.10 24.13 -22.71
N ASP A 74 -23.63 23.69 -21.54
CA ASP A 74 -22.24 23.91 -21.15
C ASP A 74 -21.28 23.07 -21.99
N LYS A 75 -20.13 23.68 -22.33
CA LYS A 75 -18.98 22.93 -22.82
C LYS A 75 -18.17 22.44 -21.62
N ILE A 76 -18.27 21.14 -21.34
CA ILE A 76 -17.50 20.47 -20.29
C ILE A 76 -16.32 19.72 -20.90
N GLU A 77 -15.13 19.86 -20.30
CA GLU A 77 -13.90 19.20 -20.73
C GLU A 77 -13.27 18.47 -19.53
N LEU A 78 -12.95 17.19 -19.72
CA LEU A 78 -12.32 16.32 -18.73
C LEU A 78 -10.93 15.96 -19.22
N GLU A 79 -9.91 16.48 -18.54
CA GLU A 79 -8.52 16.29 -18.94
C GLU A 79 -7.74 15.56 -17.84
N CYS A 80 -6.99 14.54 -18.25
CA CYS A 80 -5.96 13.92 -17.42
C CYS A 80 -4.69 13.71 -18.25
N SER A 81 -3.54 13.73 -17.58
CA SER A 81 -2.25 13.50 -18.19
C SER A 81 -1.46 12.47 -17.38
N VAL A 82 -0.61 11.73 -18.06
CA VAL A 82 0.34 10.77 -17.47
C VAL A 82 1.74 11.35 -17.57
N GLN A 83 2.63 10.95 -16.65
CA GLN A 83 4.00 11.50 -16.59
C GLN A 83 4.87 11.14 -17.81
N ASP A 84 4.50 10.10 -18.56
CA ASP A 84 5.25 9.63 -19.71
C ASP A 84 4.35 9.59 -20.95
N GLU A 85 4.84 10.14 -22.06
CA GLU A 85 4.15 10.23 -23.33
C GLU A 85 3.99 8.86 -24.04
N ASP A 86 4.82 7.88 -23.65
CA ASP A 86 4.79 6.50 -24.15
C ASP A 86 3.96 5.55 -23.27
N ALA A 87 3.22 6.07 -22.28
CA ALA A 87 2.36 5.25 -21.43
C ALA A 87 1.10 4.77 -22.19
N GLU A 88 1.08 3.47 -22.54
CA GLU A 88 -0.06 2.77 -23.19
C GLU A 88 -1.06 2.12 -22.22
#